data_AF-A0A946EWE4-F1
#
_entry.id   AF-A0A946EWE4-F1
#
_cell.length_a   1.000
_cell.length_b   1.000
_cell.length_c   1.000
_cell.angle_alpha   90.00
_cell.angle_beta   90.00
_cell.angle_gamma   90.00
#
_symmetry.space_group_name_H-M   'P 1'
#
loop_
_entity.id
_entity.type
_entity.pdbx_description
1 polymer ?
#
loop_
_entity_poly.entity_id
_entity_poly.type
_entity_poly.pdbx_seq_one_letter_code
_entity_poly.pdbx_strand_id
1 'polypeptide(L)'
;MTNPNSKGFCNDLSLSNKLRDQGKSNEAFEIMLSALTLEEIIGLKLECSSRLTGGKMYGFNLWSNIVDITKEALYNAVISAAKTNKEATRILGISDDTFKALKRKYKIREEYDIEL
;
A
#
# COMPACT_ATOMS: atom_id res chain seq x y z
N MET A 1 19.79 18.43 -8.29
CA MET A 1 20.41 18.55 -6.94
C MET A 1 19.40 18.05 -5.92
N THR A 2 19.54 16.82 -5.42
CA THR A 2 18.66 16.28 -4.37
C THR A 2 19.27 16.56 -3.01
N ASN A 3 18.49 17.21 -2.13
CA ASN A 3 18.86 17.61 -0.79
C ASN A 3 19.20 16.35 0.07
N PRO A 4 20.31 16.31 0.82
CA PRO A 4 20.74 15.11 1.56
C PRO A 4 19.83 14.67 2.73
N ASN A 5 18.75 15.42 3.02
CA ASN A 5 17.97 15.28 4.24
C ASN A 5 16.62 14.53 4.13
N SER A 6 16.27 13.88 3.01
CA SER A 6 15.07 13.03 2.98
C SER A 6 15.38 11.63 3.53
N LYS A 7 15.38 11.49 4.87
CA LYS A 7 15.25 10.18 5.52
C LYS A 7 13.79 9.74 5.44
N GLY A 8 13.37 9.24 4.28
CA GLY A 8 12.01 8.78 4.03
C GLY A 8 11.77 8.54 2.54
N PHE A 9 10.67 7.82 2.25
CA PHE A 9 10.11 7.44 0.93
C PHE A 9 10.55 8.33 -0.24
N CYS A 10 10.70 7.77 -1.45
CA CYS A 10 10.89 8.58 -2.65
C CYS A 10 9.86 9.72 -2.67
N ASN A 11 10.31 10.98 -2.65
CA ASN A 11 9.45 12.13 -2.36
C ASN A 11 8.27 12.27 -3.33
N ASP A 12 8.43 11.76 -4.56
CA ASP A 12 7.41 11.78 -5.62
C ASP A 12 6.39 10.62 -5.49
N LEU A 13 6.60 9.69 -4.55
CA LEU A 13 5.84 8.44 -4.40
C LEU A 13 5.19 8.24 -3.02
N SER A 14 5.25 9.23 -2.14
CA SER A 14 4.64 9.15 -0.80
C SER A 14 3.12 8.95 -0.88
N LEU A 15 2.65 7.80 -0.36
CA LEU A 15 1.21 7.49 -0.27
C LEU A 15 0.45 8.56 0.52
N SER A 16 1.03 9.06 1.61
CA SER A 16 0.43 10.10 2.45
C SER A 16 0.20 11.38 1.65
N ASN A 17 1.21 11.88 0.94
CA ASN A 17 1.09 13.09 0.11
C ASN A 17 -0.04 12.94 -0.90
N LYS A 18 -0.04 11.84 -1.64
CA LYS A 18 -1.07 11.54 -2.63
C LYS A 18 -2.48 11.47 -2.04
N LEU A 19 -2.64 10.87 -0.86
CA LEU A 19 -3.95 10.79 -0.21
C LEU A 19 -4.41 12.17 0.33
N ARG A 20 -3.48 12.98 0.84
CA ARG A 20 -3.75 14.37 1.26
C ARG A 20 -4.16 15.24 0.07
N ASP A 21 -3.46 15.15 -1.06
CA ASP A 21 -3.79 15.88 -2.29
C ASP A 21 -5.16 15.50 -2.84
N GLN A 22 -5.58 14.23 -2.66
CA GLN A 22 -6.91 13.74 -3.04
C GLN A 22 -8.00 14.07 -2.00
N GLY A 23 -7.68 14.77 -0.91
CA GLY A 23 -8.61 15.05 0.19
C GLY A 23 -9.06 13.79 0.95
N LYS A 24 -8.32 12.69 0.85
CA LYS A 24 -8.63 11.39 1.49
C LYS A 24 -7.88 11.18 2.82
N SER A 25 -6.93 12.04 3.13
CA SER A 25 -6.13 12.01 4.36
C SER A 25 -5.84 13.42 4.85
N ASN A 26 -5.45 13.54 6.11
CA ASN A 26 -4.87 14.74 6.71
C ASN A 26 -3.97 14.32 7.89
N GLU A 27 -3.25 15.26 8.48
CA GLU A 27 -2.32 14.98 9.58
C GLU A 27 -3.02 14.35 10.80
N ALA A 28 -4.19 14.87 11.21
CA ALA A 28 -4.94 14.33 12.33
C ALA A 28 -5.38 12.87 12.09
N PHE A 29 -5.85 12.58 10.87
CA PHE A 29 -6.21 11.23 10.46
C PHE A 29 -5.01 10.28 10.50
N GLU A 30 -3.84 10.71 10.04
CA GLU A 30 -2.63 9.86 10.04
C GLU A 30 -2.11 9.58 11.45
N ILE A 31 -2.22 10.54 12.37
CA ILE A 31 -1.92 10.33 13.80
C ILE A 31 -2.86 9.27 14.37
N MET A 32 -4.17 9.39 14.13
CA MET A 32 -5.15 8.39 14.57
C MET A 32 -4.88 7.02 13.96
N LEU A 33 -4.56 6.97 12.66
CA LEU A 33 -4.25 5.74 11.94
C LEU A 33 -3.01 5.05 12.53
N SER A 34 -1.98 5.80 12.92
CA SER A 34 -0.75 5.27 13.51
C SER A 34 -0.94 4.60 14.87
N ALA A 35 -2.03 4.94 15.57
CA ALA A 35 -2.37 4.33 16.86
C ALA A 35 -3.17 3.03 16.72
N LEU A 36 -3.61 2.69 15.51
CA LEU A 36 -4.40 1.49 15.24
C LEU A 36 -3.51 0.33 14.75
N THR A 37 -3.84 -0.87 15.21
CA THR A 37 -3.32 -2.12 14.64
C THR A 37 -3.88 -2.37 13.24
N LEU A 38 -3.21 -3.24 12.46
CA LEU A 38 -3.68 -3.57 11.12
C LEU A 38 -5.03 -4.31 11.18
N GLU A 39 -5.24 -5.13 12.20
CA GLU A 39 -6.48 -5.83 12.49
C GLU A 39 -7.64 -4.85 12.71
N GLU A 40 -7.42 -3.81 13.53
CA GLU A 40 -8.41 -2.76 13.79
C GLU A 40 -8.70 -1.96 12.51
N ILE A 41 -7.68 -1.63 11.71
CA ILE A 41 -7.85 -0.94 10.42
C ILE A 41 -8.72 -1.76 9.47
N ILE A 42 -8.46 -3.06 9.34
CA ILE A 42 -9.26 -3.96 8.50
C ILE A 42 -10.71 -4.02 9.00
N GLY A 43 -10.91 -4.18 10.31
CA GLY A 43 -12.25 -4.20 10.93
C GLY A 43 -13.03 -2.91 10.67
N LEU A 44 -12.44 -1.76 10.95
CA LEU A 44 -13.04 -0.45 10.71
C LEU A 44 -13.37 -0.22 9.23
N LYS A 45 -12.49 -0.66 8.32
CA LYS A 45 -12.72 -0.55 6.88
C LYS A 45 -13.92 -1.37 6.43
N LEU A 46 -14.07 -2.60 6.95
CA LEU A 46 -15.21 -3.46 6.67
C LEU A 46 -16.50 -2.87 7.25
N GLU A 47 -16.48 -2.38 8.48
CA GLU A 47 -17.64 -1.74 9.11
C GLU A 47 -18.14 -0.57 8.27
N CYS A 48 -17.24 0.36 7.89
CA CYS A 48 -17.57 1.50 7.04
C CYS A 48 -18.13 1.07 5.67
N SER A 49 -17.56 0.03 5.06
CA SER A 49 -18.03 -0.48 3.76
C SER A 49 -19.41 -1.14 3.88
N SER A 50 -19.67 -1.83 4.99
CA SER A 50 -20.94 -2.51 5.26
C SER A 50 -22.12 -1.55 5.44
N ARG A 51 -21.88 -0.27 5.78
CA ARG A 51 -22.93 0.74 5.86
C ARG A 51 -23.66 0.90 4.52
N LEU A 52 -22.95 0.70 3.40
CA LEU A 52 -23.51 0.75 2.04
C LEU A 52 -24.42 -0.44 1.72
N THR A 53 -24.25 -1.57 2.41
CA THR A 53 -25.00 -2.80 2.18
C THR A 53 -26.03 -3.09 3.28
N GLY A 54 -26.24 -2.15 4.21
CA GLY A 54 -27.09 -2.36 5.38
C GLY A 54 -26.58 -3.48 6.28
N GLY A 55 -25.26 -3.63 6.41
CA GLY A 55 -24.60 -4.66 7.23
C GLY A 55 -24.48 -6.02 6.55
N LYS A 56 -24.95 -6.18 5.30
CA LYS A 56 -24.94 -7.46 4.59
C LYS A 56 -23.63 -7.67 3.86
N MET A 57 -22.83 -8.64 4.29
CA MET A 57 -21.52 -8.99 3.71
C MET A 57 -21.43 -10.43 3.21
N TYR A 58 -22.55 -11.16 3.19
CA TYR A 58 -22.60 -12.51 2.61
C TYR A 58 -22.36 -12.46 1.09
N GLY A 59 -21.75 -13.52 0.56
CA GLY A 59 -21.42 -13.63 -0.87
C GLY A 59 -20.07 -13.03 -1.25
N PHE A 60 -19.42 -12.26 -0.37
CA PHE A 60 -18.03 -11.85 -0.56
C PHE A 60 -17.07 -12.92 -0.05
N ASN A 61 -16.12 -13.33 -0.89
CA ASN A 61 -15.07 -14.28 -0.50
C ASN A 61 -13.92 -13.57 0.26
N LEU A 62 -14.25 -12.93 1.39
CA LEU A 62 -13.33 -12.07 2.14
C LEU A 62 -12.06 -12.81 2.57
N TRP A 63 -12.20 -14.06 3.01
CA TRP A 63 -11.10 -14.86 3.55
C TRP A 63 -9.99 -15.11 2.53
N SER A 64 -10.33 -15.46 1.29
CA SER A 64 -9.30 -15.68 0.26
C SER A 64 -8.82 -14.35 -0.34
N ASN A 65 -9.72 -13.39 -0.53
CA ASN A 65 -9.38 -12.11 -1.14
C ASN A 65 -8.44 -11.27 -0.27
N ILE A 66 -8.58 -11.32 1.07
CA ILE A 66 -7.77 -10.48 1.96
C ILE A 66 -6.27 -10.81 1.86
N VAL A 67 -5.91 -12.07 1.59
CA VAL A 67 -4.51 -12.48 1.43
C VAL A 67 -3.89 -11.81 0.22
N ASP A 68 -4.58 -11.82 -0.93
CA ASP A 68 -4.09 -11.18 -2.15
C ASP A 68 -4.07 -9.66 -2.02
N ILE A 69 -5.12 -9.05 -1.45
CA ILE A 69 -5.19 -7.60 -1.21
C ILE A 69 -4.04 -7.15 -0.31
N THR A 70 -3.77 -7.87 0.78
CA THR A 70 -2.70 -7.52 1.72
C THR A 70 -1.32 -7.66 1.08
N LYS A 71 -1.10 -8.71 0.26
CA LYS A 71 0.14 -8.87 -0.50
C LYS A 71 0.36 -7.75 -1.50
N GLU A 72 -0.68 -7.36 -2.22
CA GLU A 72 -0.64 -6.23 -3.15
C GLU A 72 -0.34 -4.91 -2.43
N ALA A 73 -1.03 -4.63 -1.31
CA ALA A 73 -0.83 -3.43 -0.53
C ALA A 73 0.60 -3.33 0.03
N LEU A 74 1.13 -4.43 0.58
CA LEU A 74 2.51 -4.51 1.06
C LEU A 74 3.52 -4.26 -0.07
N TYR A 75 3.31 -4.92 -1.22
CA TYR A 75 4.17 -4.76 -2.38
C TYR A 75 4.22 -3.31 -2.87
N ASN A 76 3.07 -2.64 -2.99
CA ASN A 76 2.95 -1.23 -3.35
C ASN A 76 3.65 -0.31 -2.33
N ALA A 77 3.45 -0.57 -1.03
CA ALA A 77 4.06 0.23 0.03
C ALA A 77 5.59 0.14 -0.02
N VAL A 78 6.14 -1.06 -0.18
CA VAL A 78 7.60 -1.25 -0.26
C VAL A 78 8.18 -0.60 -1.50
N ILE A 79 7.54 -0.73 -2.68
CA ILE A 79 8.01 -0.08 -3.90
C ILE A 79 8.02 1.45 -3.77
N SER A 80 7.01 2.03 -3.11
CA SER A 80 7.01 3.47 -2.86
C SER A 80 8.13 3.95 -1.92
N ALA A 81 8.61 3.05 -1.05
CA ALA A 81 9.65 3.34 -0.07
C ALA A 81 11.06 3.08 -0.60
N ALA A 82 11.23 2.05 -1.43
CA ALA A 82 12.51 1.58 -1.91
C ALA A 82 13.04 2.43 -3.07
N LYS A 83 14.36 2.55 -3.17
CA LYS A 83 15.04 3.26 -4.27
C LYS A 83 15.36 2.35 -5.45
N THR A 84 15.43 1.04 -5.23
CA THR A 84 15.79 0.06 -6.26
C THR A 84 14.97 -1.22 -6.10
N ASN A 85 14.79 -1.97 -7.20
CA ASN A 85 14.16 -3.30 -7.17
C ASN A 85 14.89 -4.26 -6.21
N LYS A 86 16.23 -4.18 -6.13
CA LYS A 86 17.04 -5.01 -5.21
C LYS A 86 16.84 -4.66 -3.73
N GLU A 87 16.54 -3.41 -3.42
CA GLU A 87 16.18 -3.01 -2.06
C GLU A 87 14.77 -3.52 -1.72
N ALA A 88 13.82 -3.35 -2.65
CA ALA A 88 12.46 -3.83 -2.48
C ALA A 88 12.40 -5.36 -2.29
N THR A 89 13.14 -6.15 -3.08
CA THR A 89 13.17 -7.62 -2.96
C THR A 89 13.73 -8.07 -1.61
N ARG A 90 14.74 -7.37 -1.08
CA ARG A 90 15.29 -7.62 0.25
C ARG A 90 14.31 -7.29 1.36
N ILE A 91 13.63 -6.14 1.28
CA ILE A 91 12.60 -5.75 2.27
C ILE A 91 11.45 -6.77 2.26
N LEU A 92 11.00 -7.18 1.07
CA LEU A 92 9.93 -8.16 0.91
C LEU A 92 10.36 -9.59 1.22
N GLY A 93 11.66 -9.89 1.23
CA GLY A 93 12.18 -11.25 1.43
C GLY A 93 11.83 -12.22 0.30
N ILE A 94 11.76 -11.74 -0.95
CA ILE A 94 11.38 -12.55 -2.12
C ILE A 94 12.45 -12.54 -3.21
N SER A 95 12.40 -13.54 -4.10
CA SER A 95 13.28 -13.60 -5.26
C SER A 95 12.91 -12.56 -6.32
N ASP A 96 13.88 -12.19 -7.16
CA ASP A 96 13.68 -11.28 -8.29
C ASP A 96 12.61 -11.79 -9.27
N ASP A 97 12.53 -13.11 -9.48
CA ASP A 97 11.50 -13.72 -10.34
C ASP A 97 10.10 -13.57 -9.76
N THR A 98 9.96 -13.77 -8.44
CA THR A 98 8.70 -13.53 -7.73
C THR A 98 8.32 -12.06 -7.82
N PHE A 99 9.28 -11.16 -7.61
CA PHE A 99 9.06 -9.71 -7.72
C PHE A 99 8.58 -9.30 -9.12
N LYS A 100 9.20 -9.82 -10.18
CA LYS A 100 8.76 -9.58 -11.57
C LYS A 100 7.37 -10.12 -11.84
N ALA A 101 7.03 -11.30 -11.30
CA ALA A 101 5.70 -11.88 -11.44
C ALA A 101 4.63 -11.03 -10.73
N LEU A 102 4.92 -10.55 -9.52
CA LEU A 102 4.03 -9.66 -8.77
C LEU A 102 3.86 -8.29 -9.47
N LYS A 103 4.93 -7.72 -10.03
CA LYS A 103 4.86 -6.48 -10.84
C LYS A 103 3.84 -6.62 -11.97
N ARG A 104 3.86 -7.76 -12.69
CA ARG A 104 2.91 -8.07 -13.76
C ARG A 104 1.49 -8.33 -13.23
N LYS A 105 1.36 -9.09 -12.14
CA LYS A 105 0.05 -9.49 -11.56
C LYS A 105 -0.75 -8.28 -11.10
N TYR A 106 -0.11 -7.36 -10.36
CA TYR A 106 -0.80 -6.24 -9.73
C TYR A 106 -0.91 -5.00 -10.62
N LYS A 107 -0.50 -5.08 -11.90
CA LYS A 107 -0.51 -3.96 -12.87
C LYS A 107 -0.07 -2.64 -12.22
N ILE A 108 1.03 -2.70 -11.48
CA ILE A 108 1.55 -1.50 -10.84
C ILE A 108 1.78 -0.47 -11.94
N ARG A 109 1.21 0.72 -11.68
CA ARG A 109 1.11 1.88 -12.58
C ARG A 109 2.35 2.05 -13.45
N GLU A 110 2.15 2.50 -14.69
CA GLU A 110 3.21 2.94 -15.60
C GLU A 110 4.17 3.97 -14.95
N GLU A 111 3.73 4.67 -13.88
CA GLU A 111 4.54 5.57 -13.04
C GLU A 111 5.73 4.90 -12.29
N TYR A 112 5.81 3.56 -12.25
CA TYR A 112 6.86 2.80 -11.52
C TYR A 112 7.80 2.00 -12.43
N ASP A 113 7.92 2.38 -13.71
CA ASP A 113 9.09 1.98 -14.49
C ASP A 113 10.32 2.76 -14.01
N ILE A 114 10.85 2.28 -12.88
CA ILE A 114 12.24 2.49 -12.53
C ILE A 114 13.02 1.86 -13.69
N GLU A 115 13.64 2.69 -14.52
CA GLU A 115 14.48 2.26 -15.63
C GLU A 115 15.47 1.17 -15.14
N LEU A 116 15.62 0.15 -15.98
CA LEU A 116 16.44 -1.04 -15.76
C LEU A 116 17.89 -0.72 -15.36
#